data_AF-A0A6B2VD08-F1
#
_entry.id   AF-A0A6B2VD08-F1
#
_cell.length_a   1.000
_cell.length_b   1.000
_cell.length_c   1.000
_cell.angle_alpha   90.00
_cell.angle_beta   90.00
_cell.angle_gamma   90.00
#
_symmetry.space_group_name_H-M   'P 1'
#
loop_
_entity.id
_entity.type
_entity.pdbx_description
1 polymer ?
#
loop_
_entity_poly.entity_id
_entity_poly.type
_entity_poly.pdbx_seq_one_letter_code
_entity_poly.pdbx_strand_id
1 'polypeptide(L)'
;PALAADIAPTAPEADRIVAELSAHYAHVVGAPDDAGLRRRLLARLESANDPRRERYLRLLAVINDWPAPESLTPVLDWTLQALRARTPR
;
A
#
# COMPACT_ATOMS: atom_id res chain seq x y z
N PRO A 1 11.12 -5.51 7.55
CA PRO A 1 9.82 -4.99 7.03
C PRO A 1 8.68 -5.87 7.58
N ALA A 2 7.45 -5.37 7.68
CA ALA A 2 6.35 -6.05 8.39
C ALA A 2 6.14 -7.51 7.98
N LEU A 3 6.14 -7.79 6.67
CA LEU A 3 6.01 -9.13 6.11
C LEU A 3 7.16 -10.06 6.50
N ALA A 4 8.41 -9.57 6.48
CA ALA A 4 9.57 -10.36 6.86
C ALA A 4 9.62 -10.66 8.37
N ALA A 5 8.89 -9.88 9.17
CA ALA A 5 8.73 -10.08 10.61
C ALA A 5 7.40 -10.81 10.95
N ASP A 6 6.66 -11.26 9.94
CA ASP A 6 5.35 -11.92 10.07
C ASP A 6 4.34 -11.16 10.94
N ILE A 7 4.40 -9.83 10.91
CA ILE A 7 3.49 -8.97 11.65
C ILE A 7 2.13 -9.03 10.94
N ALA A 8 1.09 -9.49 11.64
CA ALA A 8 -0.26 -9.47 11.08
C ALA A 8 -0.74 -8.03 10.87
N PRO A 9 -1.47 -7.73 9.77
CA PRO A 9 -1.89 -6.36 9.45
C PRO A 9 -2.84 -5.75 10.48
N THR A 10 -3.52 -6.57 11.27
CA THR A 10 -4.42 -6.15 12.36
C THR A 10 -3.76 -6.16 13.73
N ALA A 11 -2.50 -6.60 13.85
CA ALA A 11 -1.79 -6.61 15.12
C ALA A 11 -1.44 -5.19 15.60
N PRO A 12 -1.33 -4.93 16.92
CA PRO A 12 -0.96 -3.62 17.45
C PRO A 12 0.36 -3.07 16.89
N GLU A 13 1.33 -3.93 16.60
CA GLU A 13 2.63 -3.56 16.01
C GLU A 13 2.47 -2.87 14.64
N ALA A 14 1.39 -3.14 13.91
CA ALA A 14 1.09 -2.49 12.64
C ALA A 14 0.61 -1.03 12.81
N ASP A 15 0.20 -0.61 14.01
CA ASP A 15 -0.25 0.77 14.28
C ASP A 15 0.84 1.78 13.94
N ARG A 16 2.06 1.51 14.39
CA ARG A 16 3.22 2.38 14.15
C ARG A 16 3.52 2.49 12.66
N ILE A 17 3.47 1.37 11.94
CA ILE A 17 3.76 1.32 10.51
C ILE A 17 2.72 2.12 9.73
N VAL A 18 1.44 1.98 10.07
CA VAL A 18 0.34 2.71 9.43
C VAL A 18 0.41 4.21 9.76
N ALA A 19 0.78 4.58 10.98
CA ALA A 19 0.96 5.98 11.38
C ALA A 19 2.12 6.64 10.60
N GLU A 20 3.28 5.98 10.51
CA GLU A 20 4.43 6.48 9.73
C GLU A 20 4.09 6.62 8.24
N LEU A 21 3.40 5.63 7.66
CA LEU A 21 2.93 5.68 6.27
C LEU A 21 1.97 6.86 6.02
N SER A 22 0.96 7.03 6.90
CA SER A 22 -0.06 8.06 6.73
C SER A 22 0.53 9.46 6.92
N ALA A 23 1.41 9.64 7.90
CA ALA A 23 2.14 10.89 8.12
C ALA A 23 3.06 11.23 6.93
N HIS A 24 3.77 10.24 6.37
CA HIS A 24 4.59 10.47 5.19
C HIS A 24 3.74 10.86 3.97
N TYR A 25 2.62 10.18 3.74
CA TYR A 25 1.71 10.52 2.67
C TYR A 25 1.13 11.94 2.84
N ALA A 26 0.73 12.31 4.07
CA ALA A 26 0.25 13.64 4.44
C ALA A 26 1.27 14.72 4.06
N HIS A 27 2.54 14.50 4.40
CA HIS A 27 3.64 15.38 4.06
C HIS A 27 3.83 15.51 2.54
N VAL A 28 3.84 14.39 1.81
CA VAL A 28 4.03 14.38 0.34
C VAL A 28 2.93 15.16 -0.39
N VAL A 29 1.68 15.06 0.07
CA VAL A 29 0.55 15.74 -0.59
C VAL A 29 0.20 17.10 0.02
N GLY A 30 0.92 17.54 1.05
CA GLY A 30 0.69 18.83 1.72
C GLY A 30 -0.70 18.96 2.37
N ALA A 31 -1.19 17.90 3.01
CA ALA A 31 -2.50 17.87 3.66
C ALA A 31 -2.41 17.28 5.08
N PRO A 32 -3.35 17.57 5.99
CA PRO A 32 -3.35 16.95 7.32
C PRO A 32 -3.59 15.43 7.25
N ASP A 33 -2.98 14.67 8.18
CA ASP A 33 -3.27 13.25 8.38
C ASP A 33 -4.62 13.06 9.09
N ASP A 34 -5.70 13.26 8.35
CA ASP A 34 -7.06 13.06 8.79
C ASP A 34 -7.71 11.82 8.13
N ALA A 35 -8.92 11.48 8.59
CA ALA A 35 -9.68 10.36 8.02
C ALA A 35 -9.97 10.53 6.52
N GLY A 36 -10.06 11.77 6.02
CA GLY A 36 -10.20 12.06 4.60
C GLY A 36 -8.95 11.66 3.81
N LEU A 37 -7.77 12.05 4.29
CA LEU A 37 -6.48 11.65 3.72
C LEU A 37 -6.33 10.13 3.72
N ARG A 38 -6.64 9.47 4.83
CA ARG A 38 -6.53 8.00 4.94
C ARG A 38 -7.45 7.27 3.96
N ARG A 39 -8.68 7.75 3.76
CA ARG A 39 -9.57 7.22 2.70
C ARG A 39 -9.01 7.44 1.29
N ARG A 40 -8.43 8.62 1.02
CA ARG A 40 -7.76 8.88 -0.28
C ARG A 40 -6.55 7.96 -0.50
N LEU A 41 -5.74 7.74 0.55
CA LEU A 41 -4.60 6.83 0.50
C LEU A 41 -5.08 5.40 0.21
N LEU A 42 -6.12 4.94 0.90
CA LEU A 42 -6.71 3.63 0.70
C LEU A 42 -7.14 3.42 -0.76
N ALA A 43 -7.93 4.35 -1.32
CA ALA A 43 -8.38 4.28 -2.72
C ALA A 43 -7.21 4.26 -3.72
N ARG A 44 -6.15 5.02 -3.43
CA ARG A 44 -4.94 5.05 -4.26
C ARG A 44 -4.21 3.69 -4.23
N LEU A 45 -4.09 3.08 -3.07
CA LEU A 45 -3.43 1.77 -2.91
C LEU A 45 -4.28 0.64 -3.51
N GLU A 46 -5.62 0.72 -3.42
CA GLU A 46 -6.52 -0.22 -4.10
C GLU A 46 -6.31 -0.19 -5.61
N SER A 47 -6.21 1.01 -6.19
CA SER A 47 -5.92 1.20 -7.60
C SER A 47 -4.52 0.69 -7.98
N ALA A 48 -3.53 0.89 -7.10
CA ALA A 48 -2.18 0.39 -7.31
C ALA A 48 -2.08 -1.15 -7.28
N ASN A 49 -2.96 -1.78 -6.50
CA ASN A 49 -3.06 -3.24 -6.32
C ASN A 49 -4.00 -3.92 -7.35
N ASP A 50 -4.41 -3.24 -8.44
CA ASP A 50 -5.19 -3.88 -9.49
C ASP A 50 -4.36 -4.97 -10.20
N PRO A 51 -4.79 -6.25 -10.23
CA PRO A 51 -4.07 -7.33 -10.90
C PRO A 51 -3.81 -7.06 -12.40
N ARG A 52 -4.68 -6.25 -13.05
CA ARG A 52 -4.49 -5.84 -14.45
C ARG A 52 -3.30 -4.91 -14.59
N ARG A 53 -3.08 -4.02 -13.62
CA ARG A 53 -1.90 -3.13 -13.60
C ARG A 53 -0.62 -3.95 -13.44
N GLU A 54 -0.60 -4.92 -12.54
CA GLU A 54 0.55 -5.81 -12.37
C GLU A 54 0.84 -6.60 -13.67
N ARG A 55 -0.19 -7.20 -14.27
CA ARG A 55 -0.06 -7.91 -15.55
C ARG A 55 0.46 -6.99 -16.66
N TYR A 56 -0.06 -5.77 -16.74
CA TYR A 56 0.40 -4.77 -17.71
C TYR A 56 1.90 -4.48 -17.55
N LEU A 57 2.39 -4.26 -16.33
CA LEU A 57 3.81 -4.00 -16.07
C LEU A 57 4.71 -5.19 -16.43
N ARG A 58 4.27 -6.43 -16.18
CA ARG A 58 5.01 -7.63 -16.63
C ARG A 58 5.08 -7.72 -18.15
N LEU A 59 3.98 -7.46 -18.86
CA LEU A 59 3.97 -7.46 -20.32
C LEU A 59 4.84 -6.34 -20.89
N LEU A 60 4.82 -5.16 -20.27
CA LEU A 60 5.67 -4.04 -20.65
C LEU A 60 7.16 -4.39 -20.49
N ALA A 61 7.53 -5.08 -19.41
CA ALA A 61 8.89 -5.55 -19.21
C ALA A 61 9.33 -6.52 -20.32
N VAL A 62 8.47 -7.48 -20.71
CA VAL A 62 8.76 -8.41 -21.81
C VAL A 62 9.00 -7.68 -23.13
N ILE A 63 8.14 -6.72 -23.49
CA ILE A 63 8.26 -5.97 -24.74
C ILE A 63 9.57 -5.17 -24.81
N ASN A 64 10.04 -4.67 -23.67
CA ASN A 64 11.24 -3.84 -23.59
C ASN A 64 12.51 -4.61 -23.20
N ASP A 65 12.45 -5.94 -23.13
CA ASP A 65 13.56 -6.80 -22.67
C ASP A 65 14.10 -6.39 -21.28
N TRP A 66 13.19 -5.98 -20.39
CA TRP A 66 13.50 -5.67 -19.00
C TRP A 66 13.29 -6.89 -18.10
N PRO A 67 14.00 -6.98 -16.96
CA PRO A 67 13.69 -7.94 -15.93
C PRO A 67 12.23 -7.83 -15.48
N ALA A 68 11.61 -8.98 -15.19
CA ALA A 68 10.26 -9.00 -14.65
C ALA A 68 10.21 -8.27 -13.30
N PRO A 69 9.25 -7.37 -13.08
CA PRO A 69 9.13 -6.67 -11.81
C PRO A 69 8.71 -7.65 -10.71
N GLU A 70 9.24 -7.45 -9.50
CA GLU A 70 8.76 -8.14 -8.31
C GLU A 70 7.28 -7.81 -8.04
N SER A 71 6.54 -8.79 -7.52
CA SER A 71 5.15 -8.57 -7.16
C SER A 71 5.04 -7.74 -5.88
N LEU A 72 4.39 -6.58 -5.97
CA LEU A 72 4.07 -5.75 -4.81
C LEU A 72 2.78 -6.18 -4.12
N THR A 73 2.03 -7.12 -4.70
CA THR A 73 0.71 -7.56 -4.22
C THR A 73 0.72 -7.96 -2.74
N PRO A 74 1.69 -8.74 -2.22
CA PRO A 74 1.71 -9.08 -0.79
C PRO A 74 1.85 -7.86 0.13
N VAL A 75 2.69 -6.90 -0.25
CA VAL A 75 2.89 -5.65 0.53
C VAL A 75 1.63 -4.79 0.45
N LEU A 76 1.06 -4.64 -0.74
CA LEU A 76 -0.15 -3.82 -0.94
C LEU A 76 -1.35 -4.43 -0.22
N ASP A 77 -1.57 -5.74 -0.30
CA ASP A 77 -2.63 -6.43 0.43
C ASP A 77 -2.50 -6.24 1.94
N TRP A 78 -1.29 -6.41 2.47
CA TRP A 78 -1.01 -6.18 3.88
C TRP A 78 -1.33 -4.74 4.29
N THR A 79 -0.85 -3.77 3.52
CA THR A 79 -1.07 -2.34 3.81
C THR A 79 -2.55 -1.97 3.73
N LEU A 80 -3.27 -2.49 2.74
CA LEU A 80 -4.71 -2.27 2.60
C LEU A 80 -5.50 -2.83 3.78
N GLN A 81 -5.17 -4.05 4.23
CA GLN A 81 -5.81 -4.63 5.41
C GLN A 81 -5.51 -3.80 6.68
N ALA A 82 -4.25 -3.40 6.87
CA ALA A 82 -3.83 -2.62 8.02
C ALA A 82 -4.49 -1.23 8.08
N LEU A 83 -4.60 -0.55 6.93
CA LEU A 83 -5.28 0.73 6.81
C LEU A 83 -6.79 0.63 7.03
N ARG A 84 -7.45 -0.39 6.46
CA ARG A 84 -8.90 -0.61 6.64
C ARG A 84 -9.26 -0.88 8.09
N ALA A 85 -8.42 -1.61 8.82
CA ALA A 85 -8.64 -1.86 10.25
C ALA A 85 -8.59 -0.58 11.11
N ARG A 86 -7.97 0.50 10.61
CA ARG A 86 -7.68 1.74 11.35
C ARG A 86 -8.30 2.98 10.74
N THR A 87 -9.03 2.84 9.64
CA THR A 87 -9.75 3.92 8.97
C THR A 87 -11.23 3.65 9.17
N PRO A 88 -11.92 4.40 10.05
CA PRO A 88 -13.36 4.27 10.20
C PRO A 88 -14.05 4.57 8.85
N ARG A 89 -15.17 3.88 8.60
CA ARG A 89 -15.99 4.05 7.38
C ARG A 89 -16.51 5.48 7.25
#